data_AF-A0A7X8KRV3-F1
#
_entry.id   AF-A0A7X8KRV3-F1
#
_cell.length_a   1.000
_cell.length_b   1.000
_cell.length_c   1.000
_cell.angle_alpha   90.00
_cell.angle_beta   90.00
_cell.angle_gamma   90.00
#
_symmetry.space_group_name_H-M   'P 1'
#
loop_
_entity.id
_entity.type
_entity.pdbx_description
1 polymer ?
#
loop_
_entity_poly.entity_id
_entity_poly.type
_entity_poly.pdbx_seq_one_letter_code
_entity_poly.pdbx_strand_id
1 'polypeptide(L)'
;MIDVRGFYDLHVHTSPCLFPRLTDDRGCVRAAYEAGIGGIMLKSHHESTVSRAEKLRQEFPNIKIYGGIVLNDYAGGFNPQVVEESLKFGGKGVWMPTIEADYHVQIYGSKGKFDVMEGEASANQESRGLTILDEQGKIKKNVQEILKLIAEYKVILSTCHLSPPEIYSLVKTARTIGVQKILITHPFLKTPGLSLDQLRELIALGAKAEFCYCTVSPMWHHATVQQVAAAIKEIKPTNAIITSDSGQCHNPMPHESLRVFAQCLYECGLSKKDIVLLAAENPMRLLEE
;
A
#
# COMPACT_ATOMS: atom_id res chain seq x y z
N MET A 1 -5.02 26.29 4.66
CA MET A 1 -5.14 25.06 3.86
C MET A 1 -3.88 24.23 4.11
N ILE A 2 -4.01 22.90 4.13
CA ILE A 2 -2.88 21.97 4.18
C ILE A 2 -2.14 22.04 2.85
N ASP A 3 -0.82 22.06 2.94
CA ASP A 3 0.13 22.12 1.85
C ASP A 3 0.90 20.79 1.82
N VAL A 4 1.12 20.24 0.63
CA VAL A 4 1.74 18.92 0.44
C VAL A 4 3.25 18.98 0.28
N ARG A 5 3.86 20.17 0.31
CA ARG A 5 5.31 20.30 0.19
C ARG A 5 6.02 19.44 1.23
N GLY A 6 6.91 18.56 0.76
CA GLY A 6 7.66 17.60 1.57
C GLY A 6 6.90 16.35 2.01
N PHE A 7 5.63 16.18 1.63
CA PHE A 7 4.90 14.93 1.88
C PHE A 7 5.44 13.79 1.02
N TYR A 8 5.09 12.57 1.40
CA TYR A 8 5.47 11.33 0.75
C TYR A 8 4.22 10.49 0.50
N ASP A 9 4.02 10.09 -0.75
CA ASP A 9 2.91 9.20 -1.13
C ASP A 9 3.45 7.81 -1.51
N LEU A 10 3.31 6.84 -0.61
CA LEU A 10 3.94 5.52 -0.78
C LEU A 10 3.07 4.51 -1.56
N HIS A 11 1.92 4.92 -2.06
CA HIS A 11 0.99 4.02 -2.72
C HIS A 11 0.28 4.75 -3.85
N VAL A 12 0.88 4.73 -5.04
CA VAL A 12 0.35 5.39 -6.23
C VAL A 12 0.31 4.41 -7.41
N HIS A 13 -0.77 4.44 -8.19
CA HIS A 13 -0.89 3.63 -9.40
C HIS A 13 -0.91 4.47 -10.66
N THR A 14 -0.16 4.04 -11.67
CA THR A 14 0.07 4.77 -12.92
C THR A 14 0.15 3.81 -14.10
N SER A 15 -0.10 4.32 -15.30
CA SER A 15 0.13 3.57 -16.55
C SER A 15 1.65 3.36 -16.77
N PRO A 16 2.11 2.21 -17.31
CA PRO A 16 1.32 1.07 -17.80
C PRO A 16 0.64 0.25 -16.70
N CYS A 17 -0.61 -0.13 -16.93
CA CYS A 17 -1.43 -0.99 -16.08
C CYS A 17 -2.59 -1.58 -16.89
N LEU A 18 -3.06 -2.80 -16.56
CA LEU A 18 -4.26 -3.37 -17.19
C LEU A 18 -5.54 -2.65 -16.76
N PHE A 19 -5.52 -1.97 -15.61
CA PHE A 19 -6.59 -1.06 -15.23
C PHE A 19 -6.35 0.31 -15.87
N PRO A 20 -7.40 0.97 -16.41
CA PRO A 20 -7.28 2.36 -16.87
C PRO A 20 -6.75 3.27 -15.76
N ARG A 21 -5.71 4.04 -16.08
CA ARG A 21 -5.09 5.00 -15.15
C ARG A 21 -5.25 6.42 -15.67
N LEU A 22 -5.39 7.34 -14.72
CA LEU A 22 -5.56 8.77 -14.98
C LEU A 22 -4.37 9.36 -15.76
N THR A 23 -3.17 8.85 -15.49
CA THR A 23 -1.93 9.30 -16.11
C THR A 23 -0.86 8.20 -16.10
N ASP A 24 0.23 8.42 -16.82
CA ASP A 24 1.41 7.57 -16.80
C ASP A 24 2.36 7.97 -15.66
N ASP A 25 3.44 7.20 -15.51
CA ASP A 25 4.45 7.45 -14.48
C ASP A 25 5.00 8.87 -14.51
N ARG A 26 5.37 9.33 -15.70
CA ARG A 26 6.01 10.64 -15.90
C ARG A 26 5.05 11.78 -15.57
N GLY A 27 3.80 11.68 -16.01
CA GLY A 27 2.75 12.65 -15.70
C GLY A 27 2.46 12.73 -14.21
N CYS A 28 2.39 11.58 -13.53
CA CYS A 28 2.18 11.54 -12.09
C CYS A 28 3.35 12.14 -11.30
N VAL A 29 4.58 11.72 -11.62
CA VAL A 29 5.79 12.23 -10.96
C VAL A 29 5.97 13.71 -11.21
N ARG A 30 5.76 14.20 -12.44
CA ARG A 30 5.83 15.63 -12.76
C ARG A 30 4.85 16.44 -11.91
N ALA A 31 3.61 16.00 -11.79
CA ALA A 31 2.61 16.72 -11.02
C ALA A 31 2.95 16.74 -9.52
N ALA A 32 3.46 15.62 -8.98
CA ALA A 32 3.97 15.55 -7.61
C ALA A 32 5.18 16.48 -7.39
N TYR A 33 6.11 16.50 -8.35
CA TYR A 33 7.30 17.36 -8.35
C TYR A 33 6.92 18.85 -8.34
N GLU A 34 6.00 19.26 -9.22
CA GLU A 34 5.52 20.64 -9.31
C GLU A 34 4.76 21.08 -8.04
N ALA A 35 4.06 20.16 -7.37
CA ALA A 35 3.43 20.40 -6.07
C ALA A 35 4.43 20.40 -4.89
N GLY A 36 5.69 20.03 -5.12
CA GLY A 36 6.75 19.99 -4.11
C GLY A 36 6.68 18.78 -3.16
N ILE A 37 6.04 17.68 -3.57
CA ILE A 37 6.08 16.39 -2.87
C ILE A 37 7.55 15.96 -2.69
N GLY A 38 7.90 15.49 -1.48
CA GLY A 38 9.25 15.04 -1.14
C GLY A 38 9.57 13.64 -1.68
N GLY A 39 8.57 12.75 -1.74
CA GLY A 39 8.73 11.46 -2.38
C GLY A 39 7.46 10.75 -2.80
N ILE A 40 7.60 9.81 -3.72
CA ILE A 40 6.51 9.03 -4.29
C ILE A 40 6.95 7.59 -4.51
N MET A 41 6.08 6.63 -4.25
CA MET A 41 6.31 5.22 -4.58
C MET A 41 5.28 4.72 -5.59
N LEU A 42 5.76 4.27 -6.74
CA LEU A 42 4.95 3.68 -7.78
C LEU A 42 4.62 2.22 -7.42
N LYS A 43 3.37 1.83 -7.59
CA LYS A 43 2.87 0.46 -7.36
C LYS A 43 2.07 -0.02 -8.57
N SER A 44 2.24 -1.29 -8.92
CA SER A 44 1.48 -1.95 -9.97
C SER A 44 1.00 -3.31 -9.49
N HIS A 45 -0.21 -3.70 -9.88
CA HIS A 45 -0.74 -5.04 -9.59
C HIS A 45 -0.13 -6.12 -10.49
N HIS A 46 0.54 -5.75 -11.58
CA HIS A 46 0.88 -6.69 -12.66
C HIS A 46 2.38 -6.85 -12.88
N GLU A 47 3.21 -5.95 -12.36
CA GLU A 47 4.65 -5.96 -12.58
C GLU A 47 5.42 -5.25 -11.45
N SER A 48 6.74 -5.41 -11.44
CA SER A 48 7.63 -4.60 -10.61
C SER A 48 7.73 -3.17 -11.17
N THR A 49 7.71 -2.18 -10.29
CA THR A 49 7.82 -0.75 -10.65
C THR A 49 9.23 -0.19 -10.43
N VAL A 50 10.20 -1.03 -10.04
CA VAL A 50 11.55 -0.57 -9.66
C VAL A 50 12.29 0.06 -10.84
N SER A 51 12.23 -0.55 -12.02
CA SER A 51 12.86 -0.02 -13.24
C SER A 51 12.18 1.26 -13.74
N ARG A 52 10.85 1.35 -13.59
CA ARG A 52 10.05 2.55 -13.89
C ARG A 52 10.48 3.72 -13.00
N ALA A 53 10.60 3.47 -11.70
CA ALA A 53 11.08 4.45 -10.73
C ALA A 53 12.52 4.89 -11.00
N GLU A 54 13.43 3.96 -11.32
CA GLU A 54 14.84 4.27 -11.61
C GLU A 54 14.99 5.26 -12.76
N LYS A 55 14.33 5.01 -13.89
CA LYS A 55 14.39 5.91 -15.06
C LYS A 55 13.95 7.34 -14.74
N LEU A 56 12.88 7.49 -13.97
CA LEU A 56 12.33 8.80 -13.64
C LEU A 56 13.20 9.60 -12.66
N ARG A 57 14.04 8.94 -11.84
CA ARG A 57 14.98 9.65 -10.95
C ARG A 57 15.95 10.52 -11.75
N GLN A 58 16.32 10.08 -12.95
CA GLN A 58 17.20 10.81 -13.85
C GLN A 58 16.52 12.08 -14.40
N GLU A 59 15.19 12.02 -14.61
CA GLU A 59 14.39 13.14 -15.11
C GLU A 59 13.99 14.14 -14.02
N PHE A 60 13.76 13.67 -12.79
CA PHE A 60 13.26 14.48 -11.68
C PHE A 60 14.14 14.37 -10.43
N PRO A 61 15.33 15.01 -10.42
CA PRO A 61 16.33 14.79 -9.37
C PRO A 61 15.95 15.29 -7.97
N ASN A 62 14.97 16.21 -7.85
CA ASN A 62 14.59 16.82 -6.55
C ASN A 62 13.40 16.16 -5.86
N ILE A 63 12.80 15.11 -6.44
CA ILE A 63 11.78 14.27 -5.79
C ILE A 63 12.33 12.86 -5.61
N LYS A 64 12.09 12.24 -4.46
CA LYS A 64 12.48 10.86 -4.22
C LYS A 64 11.47 9.91 -4.84
N ILE A 65 11.90 9.15 -5.85
CA ILE A 65 11.02 8.22 -6.56
C ILE A 65 11.37 6.79 -6.19
N TYR A 66 10.40 6.02 -5.76
CA TYR A 66 10.57 4.65 -5.32
C TYR A 66 9.67 3.70 -6.10
N GLY A 67 10.04 2.44 -6.13
CA GLY A 67 9.24 1.36 -6.67
C GLY A 67 9.34 0.13 -5.78
N GLY A 68 8.64 -0.92 -6.18
CA GLY A 68 8.64 -2.19 -5.47
C GLY A 68 7.91 -3.27 -6.26
N ILE A 69 7.47 -4.31 -5.57
CA ILE A 69 6.83 -5.46 -6.20
C ILE A 69 5.62 -5.95 -5.39
N VAL A 70 4.51 -6.20 -6.08
CA VAL A 70 3.32 -6.84 -5.53
C VAL A 70 3.36 -8.32 -5.85
N LEU A 71 3.18 -9.19 -4.86
CA LEU A 71 3.32 -10.65 -4.99
C LEU A 71 2.07 -11.33 -5.59
N ASN A 72 1.48 -10.73 -6.63
CA ASN A 72 0.49 -11.39 -7.48
C ASN A 72 1.19 -12.38 -8.42
N ASP A 73 0.47 -13.37 -8.96
CA ASP A 73 1.04 -14.37 -9.88
C ASP A 73 1.58 -13.71 -11.15
N TYR A 74 0.93 -12.63 -11.62
CA TYR A 74 1.40 -11.82 -12.76
C TYR A 74 2.83 -11.27 -12.58
N ALA A 75 3.25 -11.05 -11.33
CA ALA A 75 4.57 -10.54 -10.97
C ALA A 75 5.45 -11.62 -10.30
N GLY A 76 5.13 -12.91 -10.50
CA GLY A 76 5.92 -14.04 -10.00
C GLY A 76 5.45 -14.65 -8.68
N GLY A 77 4.39 -14.12 -8.07
CA GLY A 77 3.77 -14.66 -6.86
C GLY A 77 4.75 -14.77 -5.69
N PHE A 78 4.65 -15.85 -4.92
CA PHE A 78 5.57 -16.12 -3.80
C PHE A 78 6.90 -16.75 -4.26
N ASN A 79 7.54 -16.20 -5.30
CA ASN A 79 8.87 -16.62 -5.74
C ASN A 79 9.96 -15.74 -5.08
N PRO A 80 10.80 -16.28 -4.17
CA PRO A 80 11.84 -15.50 -3.49
C PRO A 80 12.87 -14.88 -4.44
N GLN A 81 13.20 -15.54 -5.55
CA GLN A 81 14.18 -15.02 -6.52
C GLN A 81 13.67 -13.74 -7.18
N VAL A 82 12.39 -13.70 -7.54
CA VAL A 82 11.79 -12.50 -8.16
C VAL A 82 11.78 -11.33 -7.18
N VAL A 83 11.54 -11.60 -5.90
CA VAL A 83 11.63 -10.59 -4.84
C VAL A 83 13.07 -10.12 -4.68
N GLU A 84 14.03 -11.03 -4.55
CA GLU A 84 15.45 -10.70 -4.38
C GLU A 84 15.97 -9.82 -5.52
N GLU A 85 15.63 -10.14 -6.77
CA GLU A 85 16.02 -9.31 -7.91
C GLU A 85 15.40 -7.91 -7.83
N SER A 86 14.11 -7.79 -7.51
CA SER A 86 13.46 -6.49 -7.28
C SER A 86 14.18 -5.66 -6.20
N LEU A 87 14.63 -6.31 -5.12
CA LEU A 87 15.36 -5.67 -4.04
C LEU A 87 16.78 -5.24 -4.45
N LYS A 88 17.50 -6.06 -5.21
CA LYS A 88 18.82 -5.72 -5.79
C LYS A 88 18.74 -4.52 -6.73
N PHE A 89 17.66 -4.38 -7.48
CA PHE A 89 17.40 -3.20 -8.30
C PHE A 89 16.98 -1.95 -7.49
N GLY A 90 16.88 -2.06 -6.16
CA GLY A 90 16.59 -0.94 -5.27
C GLY A 90 15.11 -0.76 -4.94
N GLY A 91 14.31 -1.82 -5.05
CA GLY A 91 12.92 -1.83 -4.57
C GLY A 91 12.82 -1.53 -3.08
N LYS A 92 11.82 -0.74 -2.69
CA LYS A 92 11.60 -0.31 -1.29
C LYS A 92 10.29 -0.82 -0.69
N GLY A 93 9.40 -1.38 -1.51
CA GLY A 93 8.15 -2.01 -1.07
C GLY A 93 8.01 -3.44 -1.58
N VAL A 94 7.62 -4.34 -0.68
CA VAL A 94 7.14 -5.69 -1.02
C VAL A 94 5.72 -5.81 -0.48
N TRP A 95 4.76 -5.86 -1.40
CA TRP A 95 3.34 -5.97 -1.09
C TRP A 95 2.89 -7.40 -1.25
N MET A 96 2.24 -7.95 -0.23
CA MET A 96 1.52 -9.22 -0.34
C MET A 96 0.44 -9.16 -1.43
N PRO A 97 -0.16 -10.30 -1.84
CA PRO A 97 -1.13 -10.32 -2.93
C PRO A 97 -2.27 -9.31 -2.76
N THR A 98 -2.74 -8.80 -3.89
CA THR A 98 -3.83 -7.81 -3.98
C THR A 98 -5.03 -8.43 -4.67
N ILE A 99 -5.22 -8.15 -5.96
CA ILE A 99 -6.35 -8.62 -6.77
C ILE A 99 -6.38 -10.13 -6.99
N GLU A 100 -5.29 -10.83 -6.64
CA GLU A 100 -5.21 -12.28 -6.70
C GLU A 100 -5.14 -12.94 -5.32
N ALA A 101 -5.24 -12.17 -4.23
CA ALA A 101 -5.33 -12.74 -2.88
C ALA A 101 -6.58 -13.60 -2.73
N ASP A 102 -6.50 -14.71 -2.00
CA ASP A 102 -7.65 -15.59 -1.78
C ASP A 102 -8.83 -14.86 -1.13
N TYR A 103 -8.54 -14.04 -0.12
CA TYR A 103 -9.56 -13.24 0.54
C TYR A 103 -10.19 -12.18 -0.39
N HIS A 104 -9.43 -11.61 -1.32
CA HIS A 104 -9.98 -10.73 -2.35
C HIS A 104 -10.97 -11.46 -3.26
N VAL A 105 -10.61 -12.66 -3.72
CA VAL A 105 -11.49 -13.50 -4.54
C VAL A 105 -12.76 -13.86 -3.78
N GLN A 106 -12.67 -14.21 -2.49
CA GLN A 106 -13.84 -14.52 -1.66
C GLN A 106 -14.79 -13.32 -1.50
N ILE A 107 -14.25 -12.11 -1.36
CA ILE A 107 -15.02 -10.89 -1.08
C ILE A 107 -15.62 -10.24 -2.33
N TYR A 108 -14.91 -10.31 -3.47
CA TYR A 108 -15.34 -9.69 -4.73
C TYR A 108 -15.90 -10.70 -5.75
N GLY A 109 -15.73 -12.00 -5.49
CA GLY A 109 -16.25 -13.10 -6.29
C GLY A 109 -15.34 -13.56 -7.43
N SER A 110 -14.27 -12.83 -7.74
CA SER A 110 -13.28 -13.22 -8.75
C SER A 110 -11.96 -12.47 -8.58
N LYS A 111 -10.89 -13.00 -9.17
CA LYS A 111 -9.62 -12.27 -9.29
C LYS A 111 -9.81 -11.00 -10.12
N GLY A 112 -9.06 -9.94 -9.81
CA GLY A 112 -9.05 -8.71 -10.63
C GLY A 112 -10.28 -7.82 -10.51
N LYS A 113 -11.30 -8.20 -9.74
CA LYS A 113 -12.58 -7.51 -9.70
C LYS A 113 -12.68 -6.58 -8.50
N PHE A 114 -13.21 -5.39 -8.74
CA PHE A 114 -13.63 -4.47 -7.70
C PHE A 114 -15.09 -4.06 -7.94
N ASP A 115 -15.80 -3.69 -6.87
CA ASP A 115 -17.21 -3.27 -6.95
C ASP A 115 -17.39 -1.99 -7.80
N VAL A 116 -16.33 -1.18 -7.93
CA VAL A 116 -16.32 0.09 -8.67
C VAL A 116 -16.04 -0.08 -10.18
N MET A 117 -15.84 -1.32 -10.65
CA MET A 117 -15.59 -1.60 -12.06
C MET A 117 -16.89 -2.06 -12.74
N GLU A 118 -17.20 -1.48 -13.90
CA GLU A 118 -18.28 -1.95 -14.77
C GLU A 118 -17.80 -3.12 -15.65
N GLY A 119 -18.60 -4.18 -15.74
CA GLY A 119 -18.34 -5.35 -16.58
C GLY A 119 -18.43 -6.67 -15.82
N GLU A 120 -18.93 -7.71 -16.49
CA GLU A 120 -18.82 -9.08 -16.02
C GLU A 120 -17.33 -9.44 -16.01
N ALA A 121 -16.75 -9.60 -14.82
CA ALA A 121 -15.45 -10.26 -14.72
C ALA A 121 -15.57 -11.58 -15.48
N SER A 122 -14.64 -11.84 -16.40
CA SER A 122 -14.62 -13.11 -17.13
C SER A 122 -14.69 -14.21 -16.07
N ALA A 123 -15.82 -14.90 -16.03
CA ALA A 123 -16.12 -15.91 -15.04
C ALA A 123 -15.28 -17.15 -15.37
N ASN A 124 -13.96 -17.05 -15.19
CA ASN A 124 -13.20 -18.20 -14.76
C ASN A 124 -13.68 -18.47 -13.34
N GLN A 125 -14.74 -19.27 -13.26
CA GLN A 125 -15.35 -19.79 -12.02
C GLN A 125 -14.39 -20.71 -11.24
N GLU A 126 -13.11 -20.77 -11.62
CA GLU A 126 -12.10 -21.55 -10.94
C GLU A 126 -11.09 -20.69 -10.19
N SER A 127 -10.70 -21.31 -9.08
CA SER A 127 -9.39 -21.24 -8.43
C SER A 127 -9.24 -20.12 -7.42
N ARG A 128 -9.47 -20.53 -6.16
CA ARG A 128 -8.76 -20.10 -4.95
C ARG A 128 -7.61 -19.14 -5.25
N GLY A 129 -7.66 -17.96 -4.65
CA GLY A 129 -6.58 -16.99 -4.79
C GLY A 129 -5.32 -17.41 -4.03
N LEU A 130 -4.34 -16.53 -4.06
CA LEU A 130 -3.08 -16.69 -3.34
C LEU A 130 -3.30 -16.53 -1.85
N THR A 131 -2.86 -17.54 -1.10
CA THR A 131 -2.74 -17.51 0.36
C THR A 131 -1.29 -17.70 0.77
N ILE A 132 -0.89 -17.02 1.85
CA ILE A 132 0.44 -17.18 2.46
C ILE A 132 0.56 -18.45 3.32
N LEU A 133 -0.56 -19.16 3.56
CA LEU A 133 -0.63 -20.32 4.43
C LEU A 133 -0.55 -21.63 3.64
N ASP A 134 0.14 -22.62 4.20
CA ASP A 134 0.11 -24.00 3.73
C ASP A 134 -1.17 -24.73 4.17
N GLU A 135 -1.27 -26.01 3.80
CA GLU A 135 -2.40 -26.87 4.14
C GLU A 135 -2.57 -27.10 5.65
N GLN A 136 -1.53 -26.84 6.44
CA GLN A 136 -1.54 -26.94 7.91
C GLN A 136 -1.79 -25.60 8.59
N GLY A 137 -2.05 -24.53 7.82
CA GLY A 137 -2.30 -23.19 8.34
C GLY A 137 -1.04 -22.46 8.81
N LYS A 138 0.16 -22.91 8.42
CA LYS A 138 1.44 -22.25 8.73
C LYS A 138 1.90 -21.41 7.55
N ILE A 139 2.73 -20.39 7.82
CA ILE A 139 3.31 -19.57 6.74
C ILE A 139 4.19 -20.46 5.85
N LYS A 140 3.91 -20.46 4.54
CA LYS A 140 4.65 -21.24 3.54
C LYS A 140 6.15 -20.94 3.59
N LYS A 141 6.98 -21.94 3.29
CA LYS A 141 8.44 -21.84 3.32
C LYS A 141 8.98 -20.71 2.42
N ASN A 142 8.48 -20.59 1.20
CA ASN A 142 8.86 -19.54 0.26
C ASN A 142 8.46 -18.13 0.77
N VAL A 143 7.33 -17.99 1.46
CA VAL A 143 6.94 -16.73 2.11
C VAL A 143 7.92 -16.40 3.26
N GLN A 144 8.33 -17.38 4.06
CA GLN A 144 9.35 -17.15 5.09
C GLN A 144 10.71 -16.73 4.51
N GLU A 145 11.11 -17.28 3.36
CA GLU A 145 12.32 -16.85 2.63
C GLU A 145 12.20 -15.40 2.15
N ILE A 146 11.04 -15.01 1.62
CA ILE A 146 10.74 -13.62 1.26
C ILE A 146 10.82 -12.69 2.49
N LEU A 147 10.28 -13.10 3.64
CA LEU A 147 10.38 -12.32 4.88
C LEU A 147 11.82 -12.12 5.34
N LYS A 148 12.70 -13.13 5.16
CA LYS A 148 14.13 -12.99 5.45
C LYS A 148 14.79 -11.96 4.54
N LEU A 149 14.51 -12.01 3.24
CA LEU A 149 14.98 -11.01 2.27
C LEU A 149 14.51 -9.60 2.65
N ILE A 150 13.25 -9.44 3.02
CA ILE A 150 12.71 -8.15 3.46
C ILE A 150 13.46 -7.63 4.70
N ALA A 151 13.74 -8.51 5.67
CA ALA A 151 14.48 -8.15 6.88
C ALA A 151 15.94 -7.76 6.55
N GLU A 152 16.61 -8.52 5.68
CA GLU A 152 17.98 -8.29 5.26
C GLU A 152 18.15 -6.95 4.52
N TYR A 153 17.28 -6.68 3.54
CA TYR A 153 17.31 -5.45 2.75
C TYR A 153 16.65 -4.25 3.45
N LYS A 154 16.03 -4.47 4.62
CA LYS A 154 15.35 -3.44 5.45
C LYS A 154 14.32 -2.63 4.66
N VAL A 155 13.47 -3.32 3.91
CA VAL A 155 12.41 -2.73 3.09
C VAL A 155 11.04 -2.91 3.72
N ILE A 156 10.03 -2.22 3.16
CA ILE A 156 8.67 -2.22 3.68
C ILE A 156 7.94 -3.50 3.27
N LEU A 157 7.38 -4.23 4.25
CA LEU A 157 6.40 -5.29 4.04
C LEU A 157 4.99 -4.71 4.17
N SER A 158 4.14 -4.91 3.17
CA SER A 158 2.75 -4.47 3.20
C SER A 158 1.78 -5.65 3.11
N THR A 159 0.73 -5.64 3.93
CA THR A 159 -0.21 -6.78 4.08
C THR A 159 -1.21 -6.94 2.95
N CYS A 160 -1.54 -5.84 2.25
CA CYS A 160 -2.52 -5.82 1.16
C CYS A 160 -3.82 -6.57 1.47
N HIS A 161 -4.27 -7.44 0.57
CA HIS A 161 -5.63 -7.99 0.60
C HIS A 161 -5.69 -9.37 1.28
N LEU A 162 -4.71 -9.70 2.13
CA LEU A 162 -4.75 -10.91 2.93
C LEU A 162 -5.94 -10.90 3.90
N SER A 163 -6.44 -12.07 4.26
CA SER A 163 -7.49 -12.18 5.28
C SER A 163 -6.98 -11.73 6.66
N PRO A 164 -7.85 -11.28 7.58
CA PRO A 164 -7.41 -10.92 8.93
C PRO A 164 -6.57 -12.00 9.63
N PRO A 165 -6.94 -13.30 9.64
CA PRO A 165 -6.10 -14.35 10.23
C PRO A 165 -4.71 -14.47 9.58
N GLU A 166 -4.62 -14.33 8.26
CA GLU A 166 -3.34 -14.32 7.54
C GLU A 166 -2.50 -13.11 7.96
N ILE A 167 -3.10 -11.93 8.09
CA ILE A 167 -2.40 -10.72 8.52
C ILE A 167 -1.77 -10.94 9.91
N TYR A 168 -2.52 -11.48 10.88
CA TYR A 168 -1.93 -11.77 12.20
C TYR A 168 -0.78 -12.78 12.13
N SER A 169 -0.94 -13.85 11.34
CA SER A 169 0.10 -14.86 11.16
C SER A 169 1.36 -14.27 10.51
N LEU A 170 1.17 -13.42 9.50
CA LEU A 170 2.23 -12.72 8.79
C LEU A 170 2.98 -11.77 9.72
N VAL A 171 2.28 -10.89 10.44
CA VAL A 171 2.91 -9.89 11.32
C VAL A 171 3.73 -10.57 12.42
N LYS A 172 3.18 -11.60 13.07
CA LYS A 172 3.88 -12.36 14.11
C LYS A 172 5.14 -13.04 13.55
N THR A 173 5.01 -13.69 12.40
CA THR A 173 6.14 -14.41 11.78
C THR A 173 7.22 -13.45 11.27
N ALA A 174 6.81 -12.36 10.62
CA ALA A 174 7.70 -11.33 10.12
C ALA A 174 8.52 -10.68 11.24
N ARG A 175 7.88 -10.39 12.38
CA ARG A 175 8.56 -9.89 13.58
C ARG A 175 9.56 -10.89 14.14
N THR A 176 9.20 -12.16 14.26
CA THR A 176 10.12 -13.23 14.71
C THR A 176 11.33 -13.36 13.77
N ILE A 177 11.14 -13.19 12.46
CA ILE A 177 12.21 -13.24 11.47
C ILE A 177 13.11 -11.98 11.49
N GLY A 178 12.61 -10.87 12.07
CA GLY A 178 13.36 -9.61 12.18
C GLY A 178 12.97 -8.54 11.17
N VAL A 179 11.85 -8.70 10.45
CA VAL A 179 11.30 -7.62 9.61
C VAL A 179 10.95 -6.44 10.51
N GLN A 180 11.51 -5.27 10.20
CA GLN A 180 11.33 -4.04 10.99
C GLN A 180 10.14 -3.19 10.52
N LYS A 181 9.92 -3.13 9.21
CA LYS A 181 8.97 -2.23 8.56
C LYS A 181 7.76 -3.01 8.07
N ILE A 182 6.65 -2.91 8.80
CA ILE A 182 5.42 -3.64 8.49
C ILE A 182 4.27 -2.63 8.40
N LEU A 183 3.62 -2.55 7.24
CA LEU A 183 2.45 -1.72 6.97
C LEU A 183 1.19 -2.57 6.82
N ILE A 184 0.18 -2.26 7.64
CA ILE A 184 -1.18 -2.76 7.46
C ILE A 184 -1.86 -1.90 6.40
N THR A 185 -1.98 -2.44 5.18
CA THR A 185 -2.50 -1.71 4.02
C THR A 185 -3.99 -1.45 4.16
N HIS A 186 -4.41 -0.18 4.03
CA HIS A 186 -5.79 0.30 4.00
C HIS A 186 -6.74 -0.50 4.92
N PRO A 187 -6.56 -0.45 6.26
CA PRO A 187 -7.17 -1.40 7.20
C PRO A 187 -8.71 -1.40 7.14
N PHE A 188 -9.33 -0.28 6.78
CA PHE A 188 -10.79 -0.12 6.69
C PHE A 188 -11.36 -0.29 5.27
N LEU A 189 -10.53 -0.59 4.26
CA LEU A 189 -11.05 -1.04 2.97
C LEU A 189 -11.76 -2.38 3.14
N LYS A 190 -12.75 -2.70 2.30
CA LYS A 190 -13.47 -3.99 2.31
C LYS A 190 -12.54 -5.22 2.40
N THR A 191 -11.33 -5.16 1.83
CA THR A 191 -10.25 -6.12 2.07
C THR A 191 -9.04 -5.37 2.63
N PRO A 192 -8.66 -5.53 3.93
CA PRO A 192 -9.07 -6.61 4.83
C PRO A 192 -10.32 -6.38 5.72
N GLY A 193 -10.90 -5.19 5.76
CA GLY A 193 -12.11 -4.90 6.55
C GLY A 193 -11.90 -5.03 8.06
N LEU A 194 -10.73 -4.61 8.57
CA LEU A 194 -10.36 -4.76 9.97
C LEU A 194 -11.18 -3.84 10.89
N SER A 195 -11.48 -4.33 12.08
CA SER A 195 -11.97 -3.49 13.16
C SER A 195 -10.85 -2.64 13.77
N LEU A 196 -11.22 -1.58 14.51
CA LEU A 196 -10.26 -0.77 15.25
C LEU A 196 -9.51 -1.59 16.32
N ASP A 197 -10.19 -2.54 16.97
CA ASP A 197 -9.56 -3.42 17.97
C ASP A 197 -8.50 -4.31 17.33
N GLN A 198 -8.82 -4.91 16.17
CA GLN A 198 -7.85 -5.70 15.43
C GLN A 198 -6.64 -4.87 15.00
N LEU A 199 -6.89 -3.64 14.52
CA LEU A 199 -5.81 -2.72 14.17
C LEU A 199 -4.93 -2.41 15.39
N ARG A 200 -5.51 -2.10 16.55
CA ARG A 200 -4.76 -1.85 17.80
C ARG A 200 -3.85 -3.02 18.17
N GLU A 201 -4.35 -4.25 18.05
CA GLU A 201 -3.54 -5.44 18.32
C GLU A 201 -2.37 -5.57 17.34
N LEU A 202 -2.58 -5.33 16.05
CA LEU A 202 -1.52 -5.36 15.04
C LEU A 202 -0.47 -4.26 15.25
N ILE A 203 -0.89 -3.07 15.66
CA ILE A 203 0.02 -1.98 16.05
C ILE A 203 0.84 -2.39 17.30
N ALA A 204 0.22 -3.07 18.28
CA ALA A 204 0.93 -3.57 19.45
C ALA A 204 1.98 -4.65 19.12
N LEU A 205 1.77 -5.39 18.02
CA LEU A 205 2.78 -6.30 17.43
C LEU A 205 3.86 -5.55 16.62
N GLY A 206 3.83 -4.21 16.62
CA GLY A 206 4.82 -3.33 16.03
C GLY A 206 4.51 -2.90 14.60
N ALA A 207 3.39 -3.29 13.99
CA ALA A 207 3.03 -2.79 12.66
C ALA A 207 2.67 -1.29 12.69
N LYS A 208 2.59 -0.65 11.52
CA LYS A 208 2.00 0.68 11.33
C LYS A 208 0.79 0.58 10.41
N ALA A 209 -0.20 1.45 10.59
CA ALA A 209 -1.38 1.53 9.73
C ALA A 209 -1.10 2.40 8.50
N GLU A 210 -1.55 1.99 7.32
CA GLU A 210 -1.58 2.83 6.12
C GLU A 210 -3.02 3.20 5.81
N PHE A 211 -3.41 4.45 6.04
CA PHE A 211 -4.74 4.93 5.66
C PHE A 211 -4.69 5.59 4.29
N CYS A 212 -5.56 5.17 3.39
CA CYS A 212 -5.55 5.64 2.00
C CYS A 212 -6.73 6.57 1.71
N TYR A 213 -6.51 7.64 0.92
CA TYR A 213 -7.61 8.47 0.40
C TYR A 213 -8.63 7.63 -0.35
N CYS A 214 -8.18 6.66 -1.17
CA CYS A 214 -9.05 5.75 -1.91
C CYS A 214 -10.14 5.13 -1.03
N THR A 215 -9.84 4.73 0.21
CA THR A 215 -10.80 4.12 1.14
C THR A 215 -11.98 5.05 1.50
N VAL A 216 -11.73 6.36 1.54
CA VAL A 216 -12.72 7.38 1.93
C VAL A 216 -13.26 8.17 0.74
N SER A 217 -12.80 7.88 -0.48
CA SER A 217 -13.20 8.63 -1.66
C SER A 217 -14.67 8.38 -1.99
N PRO A 218 -15.35 9.32 -2.68
CA PRO A 218 -16.77 9.16 -3.01
C PRO A 218 -17.11 7.88 -3.76
N MET A 219 -16.16 7.37 -4.56
CA MET A 219 -16.40 6.17 -5.36
C MET A 219 -16.36 4.88 -4.53
N TRP A 220 -15.52 4.82 -3.49
CA TRP A 220 -15.31 3.59 -2.71
C TRP A 220 -16.07 3.59 -1.40
N HIS A 221 -16.01 4.72 -0.66
CA HIS A 221 -16.80 4.97 0.54
C HIS A 221 -16.83 3.80 1.57
N HIS A 222 -15.73 3.07 1.72
CA HIS A 222 -15.65 1.97 2.69
C HIS A 222 -15.44 2.47 4.12
N ALA A 223 -14.93 3.69 4.29
CA ALA A 223 -14.87 4.40 5.55
C ALA A 223 -15.12 5.89 5.33
N THR A 224 -15.47 6.58 6.41
CA THR A 224 -15.52 8.05 6.44
C THR A 224 -14.19 8.63 6.93
N VAL A 225 -13.91 9.89 6.58
CA VAL A 225 -12.72 10.59 7.09
C VAL A 225 -12.77 10.70 8.62
N GLN A 226 -13.95 10.87 9.20
CA GLN A 226 -14.16 10.95 10.65
C GLN A 226 -13.77 9.64 11.34
N GLN A 227 -14.15 8.49 10.77
CA GLN A 227 -13.73 7.18 11.28
C GLN A 227 -12.21 7.02 11.24
N VAL A 228 -11.58 7.42 10.13
CA VAL A 228 -10.10 7.37 10.02
C VAL A 228 -9.44 8.32 11.03
N ALA A 229 -9.91 9.55 11.16
CA ALA A 229 -9.38 10.51 12.12
C ALA A 229 -9.49 10.02 13.57
N ALA A 230 -10.63 9.41 13.94
CA ALA A 230 -10.83 8.80 15.25
C ALA A 230 -9.86 7.62 15.47
N ALA A 231 -9.70 6.76 14.47
CA ALA A 231 -8.77 5.63 14.54
C ALA A 231 -7.31 6.10 14.72
N ILE A 232 -6.87 7.12 13.97
CA ILE A 232 -5.52 7.69 14.11
C ILE A 232 -5.30 8.26 15.51
N LYS A 233 -6.29 8.97 16.08
CA LYS A 233 -6.20 9.48 17.45
C LYS A 233 -6.04 8.35 18.47
N GLU A 234 -6.79 7.27 18.28
CA GLU A 234 -6.76 6.10 19.15
C GLU A 234 -5.42 5.35 19.09
N ILE A 235 -4.90 5.07 17.89
CA ILE A 235 -3.64 4.34 17.72
C ILE A 235 -2.39 5.22 17.82
N LYS A 236 -2.58 6.54 17.94
CA LYS A 236 -1.57 7.60 17.88
C LYS A 236 -1.00 7.83 16.46
N PRO A 237 -0.84 9.08 16.02
CA PRO A 237 -0.27 9.42 14.70
C PRO A 237 1.11 8.82 14.41
N THR A 238 1.94 8.56 15.43
CA THR A 238 3.24 7.89 15.27
C THR A 238 3.14 6.47 14.71
N ASN A 239 1.98 5.83 14.80
CA ASN A 239 1.76 4.44 14.39
C ASN A 239 1.04 4.33 13.04
N ALA A 240 0.96 5.42 12.28
CA ALA A 240 0.28 5.43 10.99
C ALA A 240 0.99 6.28 9.93
N ILE A 241 0.64 6.03 8.68
CA ILE A 241 0.90 6.91 7.54
C ILE A 241 -0.40 7.19 6.81
N ILE A 242 -0.42 8.25 6.00
CA ILE A 242 -1.47 8.49 5.01
C ILE A 242 -0.90 8.44 3.60
N THR A 243 -1.61 7.81 2.69
CA THR A 243 -1.27 7.70 1.27
C THR A 243 -2.50 7.97 0.41
N SER A 244 -2.33 8.13 -0.90
CA SER A 244 -3.47 8.37 -1.78
C SER A 244 -4.15 7.06 -2.23
N ASP A 245 -3.37 6.00 -2.51
CA ASP A 245 -3.83 4.81 -3.26
C ASP A 245 -4.61 5.19 -4.52
N SER A 246 -4.18 6.29 -5.15
CA SER A 246 -4.89 6.95 -6.25
C SER A 246 -4.25 6.67 -7.61
N GLY A 247 -4.87 7.21 -8.66
CA GLY A 247 -4.50 7.01 -10.06
C GLY A 247 -5.57 6.27 -10.87
N GLN A 248 -6.67 5.86 -10.22
CA GLN A 248 -7.90 5.48 -10.92
C GLN A 248 -8.51 6.73 -11.58
N CYS A 249 -9.12 6.58 -12.76
CA CYS A 249 -9.64 7.71 -13.54
C CYS A 249 -10.75 8.52 -12.84
N HIS A 250 -11.44 7.94 -11.85
CA HIS A 250 -12.52 8.60 -11.10
C HIS A 250 -12.04 9.36 -9.85
N ASN A 251 -10.77 9.21 -9.45
CA ASN A 251 -10.18 9.95 -8.34
C ASN A 251 -9.32 11.11 -8.86
N PRO A 252 -9.06 12.16 -8.04
CA PRO A 252 -8.11 13.21 -8.39
C PRO A 252 -6.69 12.67 -8.63
N MET A 253 -5.82 13.54 -9.17
CA MET A 253 -4.39 13.25 -9.25
C MET A 253 -3.83 12.88 -7.86
N PRO A 254 -2.91 11.91 -7.74
CA PRO A 254 -2.45 11.39 -6.45
C PRO A 254 -2.01 12.43 -5.42
N HIS A 255 -1.21 13.42 -5.82
CA HIS A 255 -0.80 14.52 -4.93
C HIS A 255 -1.98 15.35 -4.41
N GLU A 256 -3.00 15.58 -5.24
CA GLU A 256 -4.24 16.28 -4.85
C GLU A 256 -5.13 15.40 -3.97
N SER A 257 -5.25 14.10 -4.26
CA SER A 257 -5.94 13.15 -3.39
C SER A 257 -5.33 13.13 -1.99
N LEU A 258 -4.00 13.10 -1.90
CA LEU A 258 -3.29 13.19 -0.62
C LEU A 258 -3.52 14.54 0.08
N ARG A 259 -3.46 15.66 -0.67
CA ARG A 259 -3.74 17.00 -0.12
C ARG A 259 -5.15 17.09 0.47
N VAL A 260 -6.15 16.65 -0.29
CA VAL A 260 -7.55 16.66 0.12
C VAL A 260 -7.73 15.78 1.34
N PHE A 261 -7.15 14.58 1.36
CA PHE A 261 -7.25 13.69 2.51
C PHE A 261 -6.66 14.31 3.77
N ALA A 262 -5.44 14.85 3.67
CA ALA A 262 -4.77 15.53 4.76
C ALA A 262 -5.56 16.75 5.27
N GLN A 263 -6.15 17.53 4.36
CA GLN A 263 -7.06 18.63 4.72
C GLN A 263 -8.29 18.14 5.46
N CYS A 264 -8.97 17.09 4.97
CA CYS A 264 -10.16 16.56 5.63
C CYS A 264 -9.84 15.98 7.02
N LEU A 265 -8.69 15.33 7.19
CA LEU A 265 -8.23 14.84 8.51
C LEU A 265 -7.95 16.00 9.47
N TYR A 266 -7.35 17.09 8.99
CA TYR A 266 -7.16 18.32 9.77
C TYR A 266 -8.52 18.91 10.21
N GLU A 267 -9.50 18.99 9.32
CA GLU A 267 -10.86 19.45 9.65
C GLU A 267 -11.59 18.49 10.62
N CYS A 268 -11.22 17.21 10.63
CA CYS A 268 -11.68 16.23 11.63
C CYS A 268 -10.90 16.31 12.97
N GLY A 269 -10.11 17.36 13.14
CA GLY A 269 -9.46 17.73 14.40
C GLY A 269 -8.14 17.03 14.65
N LEU A 270 -7.40 16.62 13.62
CA LEU A 270 -5.96 16.33 13.74
C LEU A 270 -5.17 17.64 13.69
N SER A 271 -4.07 17.73 14.43
CA SER A 271 -3.23 18.93 14.37
C SER A 271 -2.39 18.93 13.08
N LYS A 272 -1.91 20.12 12.66
CA LYS A 272 -0.95 20.20 11.53
C LYS A 272 0.31 19.37 11.77
N LYS A 273 0.75 19.27 13.03
CA LYS A 273 1.90 18.44 13.41
C LYS A 273 1.60 16.96 13.18
N ASP A 274 0.40 16.50 13.51
CA ASP A 274 -0.01 15.12 13.23
C ASP A 274 -0.06 14.85 11.72
N ILE A 275 -0.55 15.81 10.93
CA ILE A 275 -0.56 15.68 9.47
C ILE A 275 0.86 15.55 8.90
N VAL A 276 1.81 16.40 9.34
CA VAL A 276 3.22 16.30 8.92
C VAL A 276 3.83 14.96 9.34
N LEU A 277 3.51 14.48 10.53
CA LEU A 277 3.97 13.18 11.00
C LEU A 277 3.46 12.03 10.13
N LEU A 278 2.17 12.04 9.78
CA LEU A 278 1.51 11.01 8.99
C LEU A 278 1.93 11.01 7.52
N ALA A 279 2.11 12.20 6.94
CA ALA A 279 2.29 12.38 5.51
C ALA A 279 3.74 12.63 5.09
N ALA A 280 4.63 13.03 6.00
CA ALA A 280 6.04 13.29 5.69
C ALA A 280 6.99 12.45 6.54
N GLU A 281 6.99 12.65 7.86
CA GLU A 281 8.03 12.05 8.72
C GLU A 281 7.93 10.53 8.79
N ASN A 282 6.76 9.95 9.09
CA ASN A 282 6.63 8.50 9.21
C ASN A 282 6.90 7.77 7.88
N PRO A 283 6.34 8.20 6.72
CA PRO A 283 6.71 7.64 5.44
C PRO A 283 8.20 7.73 5.12
N MET A 284 8.83 8.88 5.39
CA MET A 284 10.27 9.10 5.16
C MET A 284 11.11 8.13 6.00
N ARG A 285 10.80 7.98 7.30
CA ARG A 285 11.47 7.00 8.18
C ARG A 285 11.32 5.57 7.66
N LEU A 286 10.14 5.18 7.18
CA LEU A 286 9.94 3.85 6.58
C LEU A 286 10.85 3.61 5.36
N LEU A 287 11.17 4.65 4.60
CA LEU A 287 12.02 4.55 3.42
C LEU A 287 13.52 4.55 3.74
N GLU A 288 13.93 5.37 4.72
CA GLU A 288 15.33 5.75 4.93
C GLU A 288 15.99 5.09 6.15
N GLU A 289 15.25 4.81 7.22
CA GLU A 289 15.76 4.24 8.48
C GLU A 289 15.53 2.72 8.54
#